data_AF-A0A1U7TIJ1-F1
#
_entry.id   AF-A0A1U7TIJ1-F1
#
_cell.length_a   1.000
_cell.length_b   1.000
_cell.length_c   1.000
_cell.angle_alpha   90.00
_cell.angle_beta   90.00
_cell.angle_gamma   90.00
#
_symmetry.space_group_name_H-M   'P 1'
#
loop_
_entity.id
_entity.type
_entity.pdbx_description
1 polymer ?
#
loop_
_entity_poly.entity_id
_entity_poly.type
_entity_poly.pdbx_seq_one_letter_code
_entity_poly.pdbx_strand_id
1 'polypeptide(L)'
;MAFLTMTLHQGGTTRMYALTSDAQPPLLSTFSGDRRFSRFGGVLHLSDLDNDGLDEIIMAAPLRIADVTSGLIGGEDGRVYVYNGRHTTLGDMTGKCKSWITPCPEEK
;
A
#
# COMPACT_ATOMS: atom_id res chain seq x y z
N MET A 1 -22.56 13.75 5.00
CA MET A 1 -21.27 13.80 4.27
C MET A 1 -21.20 12.58 3.36
N ALA A 2 -21.37 12.76 2.05
CA ALA A 2 -21.21 11.66 1.10
C ALA A 2 -19.71 11.50 0.79
N PHE A 3 -19.11 10.38 1.17
CA PHE A 3 -17.77 10.03 0.74
C PHE A 3 -17.83 9.56 -0.71
N LEU A 4 -17.54 10.46 -1.65
CA LEU A 4 -17.25 10.07 -3.03
C LEU A 4 -15.93 9.31 -3.02
N THR A 5 -15.99 8.01 -3.30
CA THR A 5 -14.80 7.20 -3.55
C THR A 5 -14.14 7.70 -4.84
N MET A 6 -13.19 8.61 -4.70
CA MET A 6 -12.40 9.11 -5.82
C MET A 6 -11.35 8.05 -6.19
N THR A 7 -11.50 7.43 -7.36
CA THR A 7 -10.48 6.53 -7.90
C THR A 7 -9.27 7.33 -8.37
N LEU A 8 -8.11 7.12 -7.73
CA LEU A 8 -6.87 7.74 -8.16
C LEU A 8 -6.28 6.94 -9.33
N HIS A 9 -6.54 7.41 -10.55
CA HIS A 9 -5.89 6.86 -11.74
C HIS A 9 -4.36 6.93 -11.61
N GLN A 10 -3.68 5.86 -12.00
CA GLN A 10 -2.22 5.72 -11.93
C GLN A 10 -1.62 5.72 -10.52
N GLY A 11 -2.43 5.52 -9.46
CA GLY A 11 -1.94 5.39 -8.08
C GLY A 11 -1.27 4.05 -7.77
N GLY A 12 -1.55 3.01 -8.55
CA GLY A 12 -1.15 1.63 -8.27
C GLY A 12 -2.13 0.94 -7.31
N THR A 13 -2.38 -0.35 -7.54
CA THR A 13 -3.23 -1.16 -6.66
C THR A 13 -2.73 -2.61 -6.61
N THR A 14 -2.73 -3.18 -5.40
CA THR A 14 -2.42 -4.58 -5.13
C THR A 14 -3.64 -5.23 -4.51
N ARG A 15 -3.99 -6.44 -4.94
CA ARG A 15 -5.12 -7.20 -4.40
C ARG A 15 -4.64 -8.55 -3.88
N MET A 16 -5.12 -8.92 -2.71
CA MET A 16 -4.87 -10.21 -2.08
C MET A 16 -6.14 -11.05 -2.16
N TYR A 17 -6.00 -12.29 -2.59
CA TYR A 17 -7.10 -13.25 -2.73
C TYR A 17 -6.80 -14.49 -1.89
N ALA A 18 -7.84 -15.12 -1.33
CA ALA A 18 -7.66 -16.40 -0.67
C ALA A 18 -7.51 -17.50 -1.71
N LEU A 19 -6.53 -18.38 -1.54
CA LEU A 19 -6.41 -19.57 -2.35
C LEU A 19 -7.41 -20.61 -1.86
N THR A 20 -8.54 -20.71 -2.55
CA THR A 20 -9.55 -21.75 -2.32
C THR A 20 -9.66 -22.65 -3.55
N SER A 21 -10.23 -23.84 -3.38
CA SER A 21 -10.53 -24.74 -4.50
C SER A 21 -11.70 -24.26 -5.37
N ASP A 22 -12.36 -23.15 -4.98
CA ASP A 22 -13.46 -22.56 -5.74
C ASP A 22 -12.97 -21.86 -7.01
N ALA A 23 -13.83 -21.83 -8.02
CA ALA A 23 -13.56 -21.15 -9.29
C ALA A 23 -13.38 -19.63 -9.15
N GLN A 24 -13.83 -19.03 -8.04
CA GLN A 24 -13.70 -17.60 -7.78
C GLN A 24 -13.09 -17.37 -6.39
N PRO A 25 -11.77 -17.13 -6.29
CA PRO A 25 -11.13 -16.92 -5.00
C PRO A 25 -11.64 -15.63 -4.36
N PRO A 26 -12.02 -15.66 -3.07
CA PRO A 26 -12.54 -14.47 -2.39
C PRO A 26 -11.45 -13.42 -2.21
N LEU A 27 -11.81 -12.15 -2.40
CA LEU A 27 -10.93 -11.01 -2.17
C LEU A 27 -10.73 -10.83 -0.66
N LEU A 28 -9.48 -10.90 -0.20
CA LEU A 28 -9.10 -10.70 1.20
C LEU A 28 -8.74 -9.24 1.49
N SER A 29 -7.99 -8.60 0.60
CA SER A 29 -7.46 -7.24 0.84
C SER A 29 -7.21 -6.49 -0.46
N THR A 30 -7.26 -5.15 -0.38
CA THR A 30 -6.96 -4.24 -1.48
C THR A 30 -6.13 -3.09 -0.94
N PHE A 31 -4.94 -2.93 -1.48
CA PHE A 31 -4.00 -1.88 -1.15
C PHE A 31 -3.95 -0.90 -2.32
N SER A 32 -4.26 0.37 -2.07
CA SER A 32 -4.20 1.43 -3.09
C SER A 32 -3.20 2.50 -2.69
N GLY A 33 -2.41 2.94 -3.68
CA GLY A 33 -1.50 4.08 -3.52
C GLY A 33 -2.23 5.43 -3.65
N ASP A 34 -1.72 6.44 -2.94
CA ASP A 34 -2.26 7.80 -2.83
C ASP A 34 -1.59 8.80 -3.79
N ARG A 35 -0.56 8.35 -4.50
CA ARG A 35 0.26 9.18 -5.37
C ARG A 35 0.33 8.61 -6.77
N ARG A 36 -0.07 9.41 -7.75
CA ARG A 36 -0.01 9.04 -9.16
C ARG A 36 1.44 8.77 -9.57
N PHE A 37 1.63 7.77 -10.43
CA PHE A 37 2.91 7.38 -11.01
C PHE A 37 3.99 6.92 -10.02
N SER A 38 3.66 6.77 -8.73
CA SER A 38 4.59 6.29 -7.69
C SER A 38 5.03 4.84 -7.87
N ARG A 39 4.34 4.10 -8.74
CA ARG A 39 4.50 2.65 -8.95
C ARG A 39 4.28 1.84 -7.68
N PHE A 40 3.38 2.31 -6.80
CA PHE A 40 2.97 1.56 -5.61
C PHE A 40 2.51 0.15 -5.98
N GLY A 41 3.06 -0.85 -5.28
CA GLY A 41 2.75 -2.26 -5.50
C GLY A 41 3.43 -2.87 -6.73
N GLY A 42 4.28 -2.13 -7.45
CA GLY A 42 5.02 -2.64 -8.60
C GLY A 42 6.12 -3.64 -8.24
N VAL A 43 6.58 -3.63 -6.99
CA VAL A 43 7.47 -4.64 -6.40
C VAL A 43 6.84 -5.09 -5.09
N LEU A 44 6.74 -6.41 -4.89
CA LEU A 44 6.12 -7.04 -3.73
C LEU A 44 7.02 -8.15 -3.20
N HIS A 45 7.14 -8.23 -1.88
CA HIS A 45 7.84 -9.29 -1.16
C HIS A 45 6.99 -9.77 0.02
N LEU A 46 7.12 -11.04 0.36
CA LEU A 46 6.46 -11.68 1.48
C LEU A 46 7.54 -12.31 2.36
N SER A 47 7.52 -11.98 3.65
CA SER A 47 8.42 -12.56 4.65
C SER A 47 7.83 -12.37 6.03
N ASP A 48 7.88 -13.41 6.84
CA ASP A 48 7.62 -13.33 8.28
C ASP A 48 8.75 -12.53 8.97
N LEU A 49 8.45 -11.29 9.36
CA LEU A 49 9.42 -10.35 9.96
C LEU A 49 9.34 -10.34 11.49
N ASP A 50 8.17 -10.64 12.06
CA ASP A 50 7.95 -10.67 13.52
C ASP A 50 7.92 -12.09 14.11
N ASN A 51 8.11 -13.10 13.25
CA ASN A 51 8.26 -14.51 13.58
C ASN A 51 6.99 -15.13 14.20
N ASP A 52 5.82 -14.68 13.77
CA ASP A 52 4.51 -15.17 14.23
C ASP A 52 3.94 -16.32 13.38
N GLY A 53 4.63 -16.68 12.29
CA GLY A 53 4.26 -17.73 11.36
C GLY A 53 3.40 -17.26 10.17
N LEU A 54 3.17 -15.95 10.01
CA LEU A 54 2.51 -15.35 8.87
C LEU A 54 3.44 -14.34 8.18
N ASP A 55 3.43 -14.34 6.85
CA ASP A 55 4.26 -13.39 6.10
C ASP A 55 3.67 -11.96 6.16
N GLU A 56 4.51 -10.97 6.48
CA GLU A 56 4.22 -9.56 6.22
C GLU A 56 4.18 -9.29 4.71
N ILE A 57 3.34 -8.33 4.33
CA ILE A 57 3.22 -7.85 2.96
C ILE A 57 4.08 -6.60 2.80
N ILE A 58 5.16 -6.71 2.04
CA ILE A 58 6.10 -5.63 1.80
C ILE A 58 5.91 -5.13 0.37
N MET A 59 5.56 -3.84 0.21
CA MET A 59 5.29 -3.22 -1.08
C MET A 59 6.14 -1.98 -1.31
N ALA A 60 6.74 -1.88 -2.49
CA ALA A 60 7.50 -0.70 -2.88
C ALA A 60 6.63 0.31 -3.64
N ALA A 61 6.99 1.59 -3.49
CA ALA A 61 6.60 2.70 -4.35
C ALA A 61 7.87 3.49 -4.72
N PRO A 62 8.67 3.00 -5.69
CA PRO A 62 10.00 3.54 -5.97
C PRO A 62 9.99 4.99 -6.43
N LEU A 63 8.92 5.45 -7.08
CA LEU A 63 8.80 6.84 -7.56
C LEU A 63 7.92 7.69 -6.64
N ARG A 64 7.80 7.32 -5.37
CA ARG A 64 7.03 8.10 -4.39
C ARG A 64 7.79 9.37 -4.03
N ILE A 65 7.06 10.48 -4.03
CA ILE A 65 7.56 11.83 -3.72
C ILE A 65 6.89 12.32 -2.43
N ALA A 66 7.61 12.94 -1.48
CA ALA A 66 7.02 13.41 -0.21
C ALA A 66 5.93 14.48 -0.43
N ASP A 67 6.21 15.50 -1.24
CA ASP A 67 5.28 16.59 -1.57
C ASP A 67 5.27 16.86 -3.09
N VAL A 68 4.32 17.67 -3.55
CA VAL A 68 4.22 18.06 -4.97
C VAL A 68 5.41 18.90 -5.43
N THR A 69 6.04 19.66 -4.52
CA THR A 69 7.23 20.47 -4.83
C THR A 69 8.45 19.61 -5.13
N SER A 70 8.58 18.44 -4.49
CA SER A 70 9.63 17.46 -4.73
C SER A 70 9.54 16.91 -6.16
N GLY A 71 8.33 16.69 -6.67
CA GLY A 71 8.12 16.27 -8.05
C GLY A 71 8.60 17.30 -9.09
N LEU A 72 8.56 18.60 -8.77
CA LEU A 72 9.01 19.68 -9.68
C LEU A 72 10.53 19.74 -9.82
N ILE A 73 11.26 19.26 -8.83
CA ILE A 73 12.74 19.19 -8.83
C ILE A 73 13.27 17.79 -9.18
N GLY A 74 12.38 16.85 -9.55
CA GLY A 74 12.75 15.47 -9.86
C GLY A 74 13.12 14.64 -8.63
N GLY A 75 12.67 15.04 -7.45
CA GLY A 75 12.86 14.27 -6.22
C GLY A 75 12.04 12.99 -6.25
N GLU A 76 12.71 11.85 -6.18
CA GLU A 76 12.12 10.53 -5.98
C GLU A 76 12.66 9.98 -4.66
N ASP A 77 11.90 10.15 -3.59
CA ASP A 77 12.38 9.71 -2.28
C ASP A 77 12.28 8.18 -2.14
N GLY A 78 11.35 7.58 -2.90
CA GLY A 78 11.04 6.16 -2.82
C GLY A 78 10.45 5.76 -1.47
N ARG A 79 9.55 4.78 -1.44
CA ARG A 79 9.03 4.24 -0.17
C ARG A 79 8.89 2.73 -0.24
N VAL A 80 9.02 2.12 0.92
CA VAL A 80 8.64 0.73 1.18
C VAL A 80 7.62 0.74 2.31
N TYR A 81 6.51 0.06 2.07
CA TYR A 81 5.41 -0.10 3.01
C TYR A 81 5.39 -1.55 3.49
N VAL A 82 5.20 -1.73 4.80
CA VAL A 82 5.09 -3.05 5.43
C VAL A 82 3.72 -3.15 6.07
N TYR A 83 2.96 -4.18 5.71
CA TYR A 83 1.64 -4.46 6.27
C TYR A 83 1.68 -5.82 6.96
N ASN A 84 1.19 -5.88 8.20
CA ASN A 84 1.17 -7.11 8.99
C ASN A 84 0.23 -8.15 8.37
N GLY A 85 0.68 -9.42 8.31
CA GLY A 85 -0.04 -10.52 7.67
C GLY A 85 -1.36 -10.92 8.38
N ARG A 86 -1.52 -10.60 9.67
CA ARG A 86 -2.74 -10.92 10.45
C ARG A 86 -3.92 -10.01 10.14
N HIS A 87 -3.68 -8.83 9.56
CA HIS A 87 -4.71 -7.82 9.36
C HIS A 87 -5.12 -7.72 7.89
N THR A 88 -6.39 -7.97 7.60
CA THR A 88 -6.96 -7.69 6.29
C THR A 88 -7.24 -6.20 6.15
N THR A 89 -6.81 -5.58 5.04
CA THR A 89 -7.08 -4.17 4.78
C THR A 89 -7.68 -3.91 3.42
N LEU A 90 -8.66 -3.00 3.36
CA LEU A 90 -9.39 -2.63 2.15
C LEU A 90 -9.33 -1.11 1.96
N GLY A 91 -8.75 -0.64 0.85
CA GLY A 91 -8.88 0.74 0.38
C GLY A 91 -7.56 1.47 0.15
N ASP A 92 -7.55 2.78 0.41
CA ASP A 92 -6.37 3.64 0.37
C ASP A 92 -5.52 3.43 1.63
N MET A 93 -4.29 2.97 1.40
CA MET A 93 -3.36 2.52 2.43
C MET A 93 -2.22 3.49 2.69
N THR A 94 -2.14 4.57 1.91
CA THR A 94 -1.01 5.51 1.94
C THR A 94 -1.46 6.94 2.27
N GLY A 95 -2.72 7.30 2.00
CA GLY A 95 -3.29 8.63 2.27
C GLY A 95 -4.00 8.82 3.62
N LYS A 96 -4.18 7.76 4.43
CA LYS A 96 -4.94 7.81 5.71
C LYS A 96 -4.06 7.82 6.98
N CYS A 97 -2.79 8.09 6.82
CA CYS A 97 -1.77 7.86 7.84
C CYS A 97 -1.73 9.01 8.85
N LYS A 98 -1.85 8.70 10.16
CA LYS A 98 -1.79 9.68 11.26
C LYS A 98 -0.87 9.28 12.42
N SER A 99 -0.26 8.08 12.42
CA SER A 99 0.66 7.66 13.48
C SER A 99 1.58 6.51 13.08
N TRP A 100 2.70 6.36 13.80
CA TRP A 100 3.71 5.30 13.65
C TRP A 100 3.23 3.86 13.89
N ILE A 101 2.07 3.67 14.50
CA ILE A 101 1.52 2.34 14.78
C ILE A 101 0.35 2.12 13.82
N THR A 102 0.64 1.47 12.69
CA THR A 102 -0.25 1.02 11.60
C THR A 102 -0.90 2.06 10.66
N PRO A 103 -0.70 1.96 9.32
CA PRO A 103 0.44 1.40 8.62
C PRO A 103 1.08 2.50 7.75
N CYS A 104 1.78 3.47 8.34
CA CYS A 104 2.87 4.22 7.68
C CYS A 104 3.62 5.06 8.73
N PRO A 105 4.95 5.13 8.65
CA PRO A 105 5.71 6.12 9.36
C PRO A 105 5.71 7.44 8.58
N GLU A 106 4.81 8.37 8.89
CA GLU A 106 4.98 9.76 8.49
C GLU A 106 4.73 10.69 9.69
N GLU A 107 5.81 11.20 10.26
CA GLU A 107 5.88 12.58 10.73
C GLU A 107 7.10 13.22 10.07
N LYS A 108 6.92 14.44 9.60
CA LYS A 108 7.94 15.47 9.79
C LYS A 108 7.47 16.34 10.95
#